data_AF-A0A2W5TKE1-F1
#
_entry.id   AF-A0A2W5TKE1-F1
#
_cell.length_a   1.000
_cell.length_b   1.000
_cell.length_c   1.000
_cell.angle_alpha   90.00
_cell.angle_beta   90.00
_cell.angle_gamma   90.00
#
_symmetry.space_group_name_H-M   'P 1'
#
loop_
_entity.id
_entity.type
_entity.pdbx_description
1 polymer ?
#
loop_
_entity_poly.entity_id
_entity_poly.type
_entity_poly.pdbx_seq_one_letter_code
_entity_poly.pdbx_strand_id
1 'polypeptide(L)'
;MPPLRSQHEVVLSIHAQSLVSGTVALLLVATPVLALDVWSERVERGLPTFSLDVGRGSLRLVCDPDRAFGPTANGTLIVHFEKDRDPSMIVFLTKTGEQTRLPMSGGMVAQSASDPGDWARMVEIIRSGGTFALVSSRDSLTFETAPLPSLACD
;
A
#
# COMPACT_ATOMS: atom_id res chain seq x y z
N MET A 1 -44.54 -94.35 -12.16
CA MET A 1 -43.17 -94.64 -12.60
C MET A 1 -42.46 -93.31 -12.88
N PRO A 2 -41.32 -93.01 -12.23
CA PRO A 2 -40.58 -91.74 -12.35
C PRO A 2 -39.58 -91.79 -13.54
N PRO A 3 -38.84 -90.72 -13.90
CA PRO A 3 -37.59 -90.29 -13.20
C PRO A 3 -37.52 -88.75 -12.95
N LEU A 4 -36.95 -88.22 -11.85
CA LEU A 4 -35.55 -88.05 -11.39
C LEU A 4 -34.78 -86.84 -11.97
N ARG A 5 -34.27 -86.00 -11.03
CA ARG A 5 -33.06 -85.12 -11.09
C ARG A 5 -33.19 -83.85 -11.98
N SER A 6 -32.60 -82.69 -11.70
CA SER A 6 -31.45 -82.30 -10.86
C SER A 6 -31.40 -80.77 -10.66
N GLN A 7 -31.04 -80.36 -9.43
CA GLN A 7 -30.15 -79.27 -8.99
C GLN A 7 -30.10 -77.90 -9.71
N HIS A 8 -30.44 -76.84 -8.98
CA HIS A 8 -29.54 -75.82 -8.40
C HIS A 8 -29.26 -74.62 -9.32
N GLU A 9 -29.80 -73.46 -8.98
CA GLU A 9 -28.97 -72.28 -8.65
C GLU A 9 -29.83 -71.23 -7.93
N VAL A 10 -29.38 -70.88 -6.73
CA VAL A 10 -29.76 -69.69 -5.97
C VAL A 10 -28.74 -68.62 -6.36
N VAL A 11 -29.12 -67.35 -6.45
CA VAL A 11 -28.39 -66.22 -5.80
C VAL A 11 -29.04 -64.85 -6.12
N LEU A 12 -29.47 -64.23 -5.02
CA LEU A 12 -29.52 -62.81 -4.64
C LEU A 12 -30.06 -61.74 -5.62
N SER A 13 -31.24 -61.23 -5.29
CA SER A 13 -31.59 -59.82 -5.51
C SER A 13 -30.91 -58.94 -4.46
N ILE A 14 -30.04 -58.03 -4.88
CA ILE A 14 -29.43 -57.00 -4.03
C ILE A 14 -30.36 -55.78 -4.00
N HIS A 15 -30.83 -55.40 -2.82
CA HIS A 15 -31.57 -54.16 -2.59
C HIS A 15 -30.60 -52.96 -2.64
N ALA A 16 -30.89 -52.00 -3.52
CA ALA A 16 -30.20 -50.71 -3.58
C ALA A 16 -30.65 -49.84 -2.40
N GLN A 17 -29.72 -49.53 -1.50
CA GLN A 17 -29.92 -48.59 -0.40
C GLN A 17 -29.56 -47.18 -0.90
N SER A 18 -30.52 -46.25 -0.83
CA SER A 18 -30.36 -44.85 -1.23
C SER A 18 -29.45 -44.09 -0.26
N LEU A 19 -28.32 -43.58 -0.77
CA LEU A 19 -27.39 -42.73 -0.03
C LEU A 19 -27.84 -41.27 -0.15
N VAL A 20 -28.41 -40.69 0.91
CA VAL A 20 -28.71 -39.25 0.99
C VAL A 20 -27.40 -38.51 1.29
N SER A 21 -26.78 -37.93 0.25
CA SER A 21 -25.61 -37.07 0.39
C SER A 21 -26.04 -35.66 0.77
N GLY A 22 -25.87 -35.29 2.05
CA GLY A 22 -25.99 -33.90 2.51
C GLY A 22 -24.72 -33.13 2.20
N THR A 23 -24.74 -32.25 1.20
CA THR A 23 -23.62 -31.36 0.87
C THR A 23 -23.64 -30.16 1.82
N VAL A 24 -22.66 -30.06 2.72
CA VAL A 24 -22.42 -28.84 3.51
C VAL A 24 -21.72 -27.83 2.60
N ALA A 25 -22.43 -26.76 2.23
CA ALA A 25 -21.85 -25.65 1.47
C ALA A 25 -21.01 -24.76 2.40
N LEU A 26 -19.69 -24.80 2.26
CA LEU A 26 -18.77 -23.91 2.96
C LEU A 26 -18.79 -22.53 2.26
N LEU A 27 -19.45 -21.55 2.86
CA LEU A 27 -19.45 -20.15 2.40
C LEU A 27 -18.11 -19.50 2.76
N LEU A 28 -17.19 -19.42 1.78
CA LEU A 28 -15.97 -18.60 1.86
C LEU A 28 -16.36 -17.14 1.68
N VAL A 29 -16.37 -16.36 2.77
CA VAL A 29 -16.56 -14.91 2.72
C VAL A 29 -15.21 -14.27 2.36
N ALA A 30 -15.03 -13.88 1.11
CA ALA A 30 -13.85 -13.11 0.71
C ALA A 30 -14.04 -11.65 1.18
N THR A 31 -13.26 -11.22 2.16
CA THR A 31 -13.16 -9.78 2.48
C THR A 31 -12.30 -9.10 1.43
N PRO A 32 -12.72 -7.97 0.84
CA PRO A 32 -11.86 -7.22 -0.05
C PRO A 32 -10.68 -6.67 0.76
N VAL A 33 -9.47 -7.10 0.43
CA VAL A 33 -8.25 -6.37 0.79
C VAL A 33 -8.26 -5.08 -0.01
N LEU A 34 -8.38 -3.93 0.68
CA LEU A 34 -8.11 -2.65 0.03
C LEU A 34 -6.64 -2.66 -0.42
N ALA A 35 -6.42 -2.39 -1.71
CA ALA A 35 -5.08 -2.28 -2.24
C ALA A 35 -4.44 -1.01 -1.68
N LEU A 36 -3.37 -1.18 -0.89
CA LEU A 36 -2.55 -0.08 -0.43
C LEU A 36 -1.81 0.56 -1.61
N ASP A 37 -1.54 1.85 -1.51
CA ASP A 37 -0.60 2.55 -2.36
C ASP A 37 0.82 2.03 -2.06
N VAL A 38 1.49 1.53 -3.10
CA VAL A 38 2.78 0.85 -2.97
C VAL A 38 3.91 1.79 -3.37
N TRP A 39 4.89 1.93 -2.48
CA TRP A 39 6.11 2.68 -2.76
C TRP A 39 6.92 2.05 -3.89
N SER A 40 7.31 2.86 -4.86
CA SER A 40 8.39 2.50 -5.78
C SER A 40 9.72 2.97 -5.19
N GLU A 41 10.59 2.01 -4.86
CA GLU A 41 11.95 2.26 -4.37
C GLU A 41 12.95 2.09 -5.51
N ARG A 42 13.78 3.11 -5.74
CA ARG A 42 14.82 3.11 -6.78
C ARG A 42 16.09 3.81 -6.28
N VAL A 43 17.18 3.63 -7.01
CA VAL A 43 18.40 4.43 -6.85
C VAL A 43 18.55 5.27 -8.11
N GLU A 44 18.56 6.60 -7.95
CA GLU A 44 18.76 7.54 -9.04
C GLU A 44 20.01 8.38 -8.77
N ARG A 45 20.98 8.31 -9.70
CA ARG A 45 22.29 8.98 -9.56
C ARG A 45 23.01 8.66 -8.24
N GLY A 46 22.82 7.45 -7.73
CA GLY A 46 23.40 7.00 -6.46
C GLY A 46 22.58 7.34 -5.22
N LEU A 47 21.43 8.01 -5.34
CA LEU A 47 20.58 8.37 -4.21
C LEU A 47 19.33 7.48 -4.14
N PRO A 48 18.96 6.97 -2.95
CA PRO A 48 17.66 6.34 -2.75
C PRO A 48 16.52 7.32 -3.06
N THR A 49 15.57 6.83 -3.85
CA THR A 49 14.38 7.55 -4.30
C THR A 49 13.15 6.70 -4.02
N PHE A 50 12.16 7.30 -3.38
CA PHE A 50 10.87 6.70 -3.03
C PHE A 50 9.77 7.47 -3.75
N SER A 51 8.84 6.79 -4.42
CA SER A 51 7.75 7.46 -5.15
C SER A 51 6.40 6.78 -4.93
N LEU A 52 5.34 7.59 -4.90
CA LEU A 52 3.94 7.19 -4.95
C LEU A 52 3.23 7.97 -6.05
N ASP A 53 2.40 7.28 -6.81
CA ASP A 53 1.52 7.85 -7.82
C ASP A 53 0.07 7.57 -7.41
N VAL A 54 -0.78 8.60 -7.36
CA VAL A 54 -2.20 8.45 -7.03
C VAL A 54 -3.05 9.29 -7.97
N GLY A 55 -3.86 8.61 -8.79
CA GLY A 55 -4.68 9.26 -9.82
C GLY A 55 -3.82 10.08 -10.79
N ARG A 56 -3.91 11.42 -10.68
CA ARG A 56 -3.15 12.38 -11.51
C ARG A 56 -2.10 13.18 -10.72
N GLY A 57 -1.87 12.83 -9.46
CA GLY A 57 -0.84 13.43 -8.62
C GLY A 57 0.22 12.42 -8.23
N SER A 58 1.33 12.93 -7.70
CA SER A 58 2.43 12.10 -7.21
C SER A 58 3.18 12.76 -6.07
N LEU A 59 3.83 11.91 -5.27
CA LEU A 59 4.79 12.29 -4.27
C LEU A 59 6.09 11.53 -4.54
N ARG A 60 7.21 12.23 -4.45
CA ARG A 60 8.53 11.64 -4.59
C ARG A 60 9.47 12.19 -3.53
N LEU A 61 10.23 11.33 -2.90
CA LEU A 61 11.22 11.67 -1.89
C LEU A 61 12.58 11.15 -2.32
N VAL A 62 13.58 12.03 -2.35
CA VAL A 62 14.98 11.70 -2.67
C VAL A 62 15.80 11.98 -1.42
N CYS A 63 16.54 10.98 -0.95
CA CYS A 63 17.35 11.10 0.27
C CYS A 63 18.84 11.02 -0.08
N ASP A 64 19.66 11.82 0.59
CA ASP A 64 21.12 11.79 0.56
C ASP A 64 21.66 11.64 2.00
N PRO A 65 21.44 10.47 2.65
CA PRO A 65 21.94 10.22 4.00
C PRO A 65 23.48 10.15 4.04
N ASP A 66 24.09 9.69 2.93
CA ASP A 66 25.53 9.50 2.79
C ASP A 66 26.28 10.79 2.43
N ARG A 67 25.55 11.90 2.23
CA ARG A 67 26.09 13.23 1.93
C ARG A 67 26.92 13.24 0.64
N ALA A 68 26.49 12.46 -0.35
CA ALA A 68 27.13 12.36 -1.66
C ALA A 68 27.23 13.73 -2.35
N PHE A 69 26.34 14.68 -2.03
CA PHE A 69 26.27 16.00 -2.65
C PHE A 69 26.48 17.19 -1.70
N GLY A 70 27.12 16.98 -0.54
CA GLY A 70 27.43 18.09 0.37
C GLY A 70 28.05 17.67 1.70
N PRO A 71 28.37 18.61 2.60
CA PRO A 71 28.92 18.27 3.92
C PRO A 71 27.86 17.74 4.91
N THR A 72 26.57 17.90 4.59
CA THR A 72 25.42 17.54 5.44
C THR A 72 24.51 16.56 4.70
N ALA A 73 23.80 15.72 5.46
CA ALA A 73 22.70 14.93 4.89
C ALA A 73 21.66 15.89 4.29
N ASN A 74 21.02 15.47 3.22
CA ASN A 74 20.03 16.29 2.53
C ASN A 74 18.90 15.43 1.96
N GLY A 75 17.78 16.06 1.69
CA GLY A 75 16.57 15.42 1.22
C GLY A 75 15.76 16.39 0.40
N THR A 76 15.05 15.87 -0.60
CA THR A 76 14.13 16.66 -1.40
C THR A 76 12.83 15.90 -1.56
N LEU A 77 11.75 16.54 -1.11
CA LEU A 77 10.39 16.10 -1.37
C LEU A 77 9.87 16.86 -2.59
N ILE A 78 9.34 16.14 -3.56
CA ILE A 78 8.75 16.67 -4.78
C ILE A 78 7.30 16.24 -4.79
N VAL A 79 6.38 17.18 -4.97
CA VAL A 79 4.94 16.90 -4.99
C VAL A 79 4.33 17.46 -6.25
N HIS A 80 3.52 16.64 -6.92
CA HIS A 80 2.77 17.04 -8.08
C HIS A 80 1.27 16.96 -7.77
N PHE A 81 0.63 18.13 -7.67
CA PHE A 81 -0.83 18.21 -7.67
C PHE A 81 -1.35 18.44 -9.08
N GLU A 82 -2.60 18.03 -9.32
CA GLU A 82 -3.24 18.23 -10.60
C GLU A 82 -3.74 19.67 -10.76
N LYS A 83 -4.31 20.23 -9.67
CA LYS A 83 -4.99 21.53 -9.68
C LYS A 83 -4.15 22.66 -9.08
N ASP A 84 -3.20 22.36 -8.19
CA ASP A 84 -2.29 23.34 -7.60
C ASP A 84 -0.85 23.11 -8.11
N ARG A 85 -0.51 23.65 -9.29
CA ARG A 85 0.75 23.34 -9.99
C ARG A 85 2.00 23.96 -9.34
N ASP A 86 1.84 24.98 -8.51
CA ASP A 86 2.94 25.67 -7.83
C ASP A 86 2.49 26.16 -6.44
N PRO A 87 2.21 25.24 -5.51
CA PRO A 87 1.81 25.61 -4.16
C PRO A 87 3.02 26.19 -3.42
N SER A 88 2.78 27.21 -2.59
CA SER A 88 3.82 27.79 -1.72
C SER A 88 3.95 27.06 -0.38
N MET A 89 2.96 26.24 -0.02
CA MET A 89 2.90 25.47 1.21
C MET A 89 2.17 24.17 0.96
N ILE A 90 2.60 23.11 1.64
CA ILE A 90 1.83 21.88 1.80
C ILE A 90 1.67 21.52 3.27
N VAL A 91 0.63 20.75 3.53
CA VAL A 91 0.36 20.13 4.83
C VAL A 91 0.29 18.62 4.64
N PHE A 92 1.11 17.88 5.38
CA PHE A 92 0.83 16.46 5.63
C PHE A 92 -0.18 16.39 6.76
N LEU A 93 -1.28 15.68 6.55
CA LEU A 93 -2.34 15.48 7.52
C LEU A 93 -2.63 13.98 7.63
N THR A 94 -2.35 13.38 8.77
CA THR A 94 -2.66 11.97 9.02
C THR A 94 -4.13 11.80 9.40
N LYS A 95 -4.63 10.57 9.31
CA LYS A 95 -5.98 10.23 9.78
C LYS A 95 -6.23 10.50 11.27
N THR A 96 -5.17 10.50 12.10
CA THR A 96 -5.28 10.80 13.54
C THR A 96 -5.33 12.30 13.83
N GLY A 97 -5.13 13.15 12.83
CA GLY A 97 -5.07 14.60 12.96
C GLY A 97 -3.67 15.14 13.26
N GLU A 98 -2.65 14.27 13.31
CA GLU A 98 -1.26 14.74 13.29
C GLU A 98 -0.97 15.44 11.97
N GLN A 99 -0.22 16.53 12.04
CA GLN A 99 0.11 17.30 10.85
C GLN A 99 1.48 17.98 10.94
N THR A 100 2.07 18.22 9.77
CA THR A 100 3.26 19.06 9.60
C THR A 100 3.11 19.91 8.35
N ARG A 101 3.70 21.11 8.36
CA ARG A 101 3.59 22.08 7.27
C ARG A 101 4.96 22.36 6.70
N LEU A 102 5.08 22.32 5.38
CA LEU A 102 6.36 22.51 4.72
C LEU A 102 6.24 23.62 3.67
N PRO A 103 7.16 24.61 3.67
CA PRO A 103 7.22 25.60 2.60
C PRO A 103 7.70 24.93 1.31
N MET A 104 7.09 25.33 0.19
CA MET A 104 7.39 24.80 -1.13
C MET A 104 7.86 25.90 -2.06
N SER A 105 8.74 25.51 -2.99
CA SER A 105 9.18 26.35 -4.10
C SER A 105 9.32 25.48 -5.35
N GLY A 106 8.62 25.83 -6.43
CA GLY A 106 8.71 25.10 -7.70
C GLY A 106 8.28 23.63 -7.58
N GLY A 107 7.28 23.34 -6.74
CA GLY A 107 6.82 21.97 -6.47
C GLY A 107 7.75 21.11 -5.61
N MET A 108 8.73 21.72 -4.94
CA MET A 108 9.72 21.02 -4.11
C MET A 108 9.80 21.59 -2.69
N VAL A 109 10.07 20.72 -1.73
CA VAL A 109 10.53 21.04 -0.38
C VAL A 109 11.96 20.52 -0.25
N ALA A 110 12.89 21.41 0.09
CA ALA A 110 14.26 21.02 0.42
C ALA A 110 14.40 20.87 1.95
N GLN A 111 15.02 19.78 2.40
CA GLN A 111 15.30 19.55 3.83
C GLN A 111 16.06 20.73 4.44
N SER A 112 17.10 21.19 3.75
CA SER A 112 17.95 22.31 4.20
C SER A 112 17.23 23.66 4.33
N ALA A 113 16.06 23.81 3.71
CA ALA A 113 15.23 25.01 3.77
C ALA A 113 13.99 24.84 4.67
N SER A 114 13.82 23.67 5.28
CA SER A 114 12.69 23.33 6.14
C SER A 114 13.07 23.47 7.62
N ASP A 115 12.08 23.68 8.48
CA ASP A 115 12.30 23.48 9.91
C ASP A 115 12.66 22.01 10.17
N PRO A 116 13.73 21.71 10.94
CA PRO A 116 14.16 20.34 11.18
C PRO A 116 13.09 19.47 11.83
N GLY A 117 12.26 20.03 12.73
CA GLY A 117 11.19 19.32 13.40
C GLY A 117 10.03 19.01 12.44
N ASP A 118 9.69 19.94 11.56
CA ASP A 118 8.65 19.72 10.55
C ASP A 118 9.08 18.71 9.48
N TRP A 119 10.35 18.72 9.07
CA TRP A 119 10.94 17.72 8.18
C TRP A 119 10.93 16.32 8.83
N ALA A 120 11.45 16.20 10.05
CA ALA A 120 11.48 14.93 10.78
C ALA A 120 10.06 14.36 10.97
N ARG A 121 9.07 15.21 11.27
CA ARG A 121 7.67 14.78 11.38
C ARG A 121 7.11 14.27 10.05
N MET A 122 7.45 14.92 8.93
CA MET A 122 7.07 14.44 7.59
C MET A 122 7.69 13.07 7.30
N VAL A 123 8.98 12.90 7.59
CA VAL A 123 9.67 11.61 7.41
C VAL A 123 9.02 10.53 8.25
N GLU A 124 8.65 10.81 9.50
CA GLU A 124 8.00 9.84 10.37
C GLU A 124 6.58 9.47 9.92
N ILE A 125 5.80 10.44 9.43
CA ILE A 125 4.48 10.17 8.82
C ILE A 125 4.64 9.22 7.63
N ILE A 126 5.63 9.44 6.77
CA ILE A 126 5.89 8.54 5.63
C ILE A 126 6.39 7.17 6.10
N ARG A 127 7.34 7.13 7.02
CA ARG A 127 7.97 5.90 7.52
C ARG A 127 6.98 4.98 8.22
N SER A 128 6.11 5.54 9.05
CA SER A 128 5.09 4.79 9.79
C SER A 128 3.98 4.26 8.87
N GLY A 129 3.74 4.91 7.73
CA GLY A 129 2.72 4.53 6.76
C GLY A 129 1.30 4.80 7.26
N GLY A 130 0.32 4.07 6.73
CA GLY A 130 -1.09 4.29 6.99
C GLY A 130 -1.70 5.38 6.11
N THR A 131 -2.83 5.93 6.55
CA THR A 131 -3.58 6.95 5.79
C THR A 131 -3.10 8.36 6.12
N PHE A 132 -2.66 9.09 5.10
CA PHE A 132 -2.34 10.51 5.19
C PHE A 132 -2.72 11.25 3.91
N ALA A 133 -2.94 12.56 4.03
CA ALA A 133 -3.20 13.45 2.92
C ALA A 133 -2.10 14.50 2.79
N LEU A 134 -1.78 14.86 1.56
CA LEU A 134 -1.08 16.08 1.21
C LEU A 134 -2.10 17.11 0.80
N VAL A 135 -2.09 18.25 1.47
CA VAL A 135 -3.05 19.32 1.24
C VAL A 135 -2.31 20.58 0.83
N SER A 136 -2.70 21.14 -0.31
CA SER A 136 -2.30 22.47 -0.77
C SER A 136 -3.48 23.44 -0.65
N SER A 137 -3.31 24.66 -1.14
CA SER A 137 -4.38 25.67 -1.10
C SER A 137 -5.55 25.35 -2.03
N ARG A 138 -5.30 24.59 -3.11
CA ARG A 138 -6.28 24.35 -4.19
C ARG A 138 -6.47 22.87 -4.54
N ASP A 139 -5.71 21.97 -3.93
CA ASP A 139 -5.76 20.54 -4.23
C ASP A 139 -5.33 19.67 -3.04
N SER A 140 -5.65 18.38 -3.12
CA SER A 140 -5.22 17.39 -2.14
C SER A 140 -4.99 16.02 -2.76
N LEU A 141 -4.01 15.29 -2.26
CA LEU A 141 -3.78 13.88 -2.56
C LEU A 141 -3.93 13.07 -1.26
N THR A 142 -4.57 11.91 -1.33
CA THR A 142 -4.71 11.00 -0.18
C THR A 142 -4.01 9.70 -0.52
N PHE A 143 -3.22 9.20 0.43
CA PHE A 143 -2.47 7.96 0.32
C PHE A 143 -2.88 7.01 1.45
N GLU A 144 -2.86 5.71 1.18
CA GLU A 144 -2.96 4.64 2.17
C GLU A 144 -1.82 3.64 1.95
N THR A 145 -0.77 3.73 2.78
CA THR A 145 0.49 3.03 2.52
C THR A 145 0.81 1.98 3.59
N ALA A 146 1.63 0.98 3.25
CA ALA A 146 2.31 0.18 4.25
C ALA A 146 3.46 0.99 4.89
N PRO A 147 3.93 0.62 6.11
CA PRO A 147 5.13 1.22 6.69
C PRO A 147 6.36 1.07 5.77
N LEU A 148 7.23 2.08 5.75
CA LEU A 148 8.44 2.16 4.93
C LEU A 148 9.69 2.26 5.82
N PRO A 149 10.12 1.16 6.47
CA PRO A 149 11.23 1.18 7.43
C PRO A 149 12.59 1.41 6.78
N SER A 150 12.72 1.24 5.46
CA SER A 150 13.93 1.55 4.69
C SER A 150 14.16 3.04 4.48
N LEU A 151 13.21 3.91 4.85
CA LEU A 151 13.32 5.35 4.66
C LEU A 151 14.37 5.98 5.58
N ALA A 152 15.50 6.36 4.99
CA ALA A 152 16.60 7.08 5.63
C ALA A 152 16.72 8.51 5.06
N CYS A 153 15.82 9.39 5.49
CA CYS A 153 15.70 10.78 5.02
C CYS A 153 15.82 11.80 6.18
N ASP A 154 16.46 11.40 7.29
CA ASP A 154 16.57 12.22 8.51
C ASP A 154 17.62 13.34 8.41
#